data_AF-A0A9P8IEP9-F1
#
_entry.id   AF-A0A9P8IEP9-F1
#
_cell.length_a   1.000
_cell.length_b   1.000
_cell.length_c   1.000
_cell.angle_alpha   90.00
_cell.angle_beta   90.00
_cell.angle_gamma   90.00
#
_symmetry.space_group_name_H-M   'P 1'
#
loop_
_entity.id
_entity.type
_entity.pdbx_description
1 polymer ?
#
loop_
_entity_poly.entity_id
_entity_poly.type
_entity_poly.pdbx_seq_one_letter_code
_entity_poly.pdbx_strand_id
1 'polypeptide(L)'
;MDDVFTDFREAHQIWSGPLLSTTLLPISPDSNPNRLISFYRDSDESKIQADVRYHINATRLSNAESKAWVDVYTSLWKAIGELLPAERLVREGRGVDADWISVYEAWKELSNTLIRGYTNGGFQTWTVPCLYVTGKYLRIFAIKADELSTRKKGVNTFTSGFQEDVVGDLGKNEKLEDAARVINRIFTLCISDRYSRYFLEFGESHAQLLLTQFPVQLNSISLSKNILRALQASSSDMPPLEAFPKSHIVTFKYYVGVIWFLEEDYVKAEENLTEAWNMCHKDAQKNREALFSPLCQSLKRGDLAGFDAALSAGEDQFVKRRIYLTLERGRDIALRNLLRKVFLAGGFVVDKEGQKVRRTRIDVEEFGVGIGMAAGIKGGVERDEVECLLANMIYKGFMKGYISREHGKVVLSMKGNAFPGTGI
;
A
#
# COMPACT_ATOMS: atom_id res chain seq x y z
N MET A 1 -30.08 24.18 -2.87
CA MET A 1 -30.27 23.48 -1.57
C MET A 1 -31.40 22.46 -1.69
N ASP A 2 -32.51 22.84 -2.32
CA ASP A 2 -33.67 21.97 -2.56
C ASP A 2 -33.35 20.65 -3.26
N ASP A 3 -32.50 20.63 -4.28
CA ASP A 3 -32.11 19.40 -4.99
C ASP A 3 -31.39 18.39 -4.07
N VAL A 4 -30.60 18.87 -3.10
CA VAL A 4 -29.91 18.01 -2.13
C VAL A 4 -30.90 17.38 -1.17
N PHE A 5 -31.85 18.18 -0.67
CA PHE A 5 -32.85 17.69 0.28
C PHE A 5 -34.02 16.93 -0.36
N THR A 6 -34.22 17.08 -1.67
CA THR A 6 -35.16 16.25 -2.44
C THR A 6 -34.64 14.81 -2.53
N ASP A 7 -33.39 14.62 -2.97
CA ASP A 7 -32.73 13.31 -2.97
C ASP A 7 -32.64 12.72 -1.55
N PHE A 8 -32.37 13.55 -0.54
CA PHE A 8 -32.36 13.11 0.86
C PHE A 8 -33.70 12.55 1.30
N ARG A 9 -34.81 13.23 0.96
CA ARG A 9 -36.16 12.81 1.31
C ARG A 9 -36.54 11.53 0.57
N GLU A 10 -36.23 11.45 -0.71
CA GLU A 10 -36.45 10.25 -1.52
C GLU A 10 -35.66 9.05 -0.96
N ALA A 11 -34.40 9.25 -0.60
CA ALA A 11 -33.57 8.22 0.00
C ALA A 11 -34.16 7.66 1.31
N HIS A 12 -34.73 8.52 2.16
CA HIS A 12 -35.40 8.10 3.40
C HIS A 12 -36.76 7.42 3.16
N GLN A 13 -37.44 7.73 2.05
CA GLN A 13 -38.68 7.04 1.68
C GLN A 13 -38.42 5.64 1.15
N ILE A 14 -37.38 5.47 0.34
CA ILE A 14 -37.02 4.22 -0.33
C ILE A 14 -36.06 3.37 0.52
N TRP A 15 -35.52 3.92 1.61
CA TRP A 15 -34.46 3.31 2.44
C TRP A 15 -33.18 3.01 1.63
N SER A 16 -32.85 3.90 0.70
CA SER A 16 -31.71 3.74 -0.21
C SER A 16 -30.46 4.41 0.33
N GLY A 17 -29.56 3.61 0.90
CA GLY A 17 -28.24 4.05 1.35
C GLY A 17 -27.37 4.66 0.24
N PRO A 18 -27.28 4.05 -0.95
CA PRO A 18 -26.53 4.60 -2.06
C PRO A 18 -27.05 5.98 -2.49
N LEU A 19 -28.37 6.15 -2.62
CA LEU A 19 -28.96 7.45 -2.97
C LEU A 19 -28.64 8.50 -1.90
N LEU A 20 -28.79 8.15 -0.62
CA LEU A 20 -28.41 9.05 0.47
C LEU A 20 -26.93 9.44 0.41
N SER A 21 -26.04 8.52 0.08
CA SER A 21 -24.61 8.83 -0.01
C SER A 21 -24.27 9.80 -1.14
N THR A 22 -25.11 9.88 -2.19
CA THR A 22 -24.90 10.84 -3.28
C THR A 22 -25.08 12.29 -2.86
N THR A 23 -25.87 12.56 -1.82
CA THR A 23 -26.08 13.92 -1.30
C THR A 23 -24.84 14.47 -0.57
N LEU A 24 -23.92 13.58 -0.16
CA LEU A 24 -22.67 13.91 0.50
C LEU A 24 -21.47 13.94 -0.46
N LEU A 25 -21.69 13.77 -1.77
CA LEU A 25 -20.60 13.79 -2.74
C LEU A 25 -20.01 15.20 -2.87
N PRO A 26 -18.67 15.34 -2.82
CA PRO A 26 -17.99 16.60 -3.12
C PRO A 26 -17.90 16.87 -4.63
N ILE A 27 -18.60 16.11 -5.47
CA ILE A 27 -18.60 16.28 -6.93
C ILE A 27 -20.05 16.49 -7.37
N SER A 28 -20.27 17.50 -8.20
CA SER A 28 -21.59 17.73 -8.81
C SER A 28 -21.87 16.65 -9.86
N PRO A 29 -23.06 16.01 -9.86
CA PRO A 29 -23.41 15.02 -10.87
C PRO A 29 -23.45 15.65 -12.27
N ASP A 30 -23.21 14.85 -13.32
CA ASP A 30 -23.26 15.32 -14.72
C ASP A 30 -24.63 15.89 -15.11
N SER A 31 -25.70 15.40 -14.47
CA SER A 31 -27.07 15.90 -14.63
C SER A 31 -27.30 17.29 -14.03
N ASN A 32 -26.52 17.69 -13.00
CA ASN A 32 -26.59 19.02 -12.40
C ASN A 32 -25.19 19.51 -11.99
N PRO A 33 -24.44 20.12 -12.95
CA PRO A 33 -23.07 20.58 -12.72
C PRO A 33 -22.93 21.70 -11.68
N ASN A 34 -24.02 22.38 -11.33
CA ASN A 34 -24.05 23.51 -10.40
C ASN A 34 -24.60 23.15 -9.01
N ARG A 35 -24.88 21.86 -8.75
CA ARG A 35 -25.48 21.39 -7.50
C ARG A 35 -24.73 21.90 -6.27
N LEU A 36 -23.42 21.74 -6.21
CA LEU A 36 -22.62 22.17 -5.05
C LEU A 36 -22.59 23.70 -4.88
N ILE A 37 -22.54 24.43 -6.00
CA ILE A 37 -22.52 25.90 -6.01
C ILE A 37 -23.86 26.43 -5.49
N SER A 38 -24.98 25.88 -5.96
CA SER A 38 -26.32 26.23 -5.47
C SER A 38 -26.46 25.90 -3.98
N PHE A 39 -26.04 24.70 -3.56
CA PHE A 39 -26.13 24.28 -2.17
C PHE A 39 -25.36 25.22 -1.22
N TYR A 40 -24.20 25.70 -1.63
CA TYR A 40 -23.43 26.66 -0.84
C TYR A 40 -24.06 28.07 -0.85
N ARG A 41 -24.51 28.56 -2.00
CA ARG A 41 -25.02 29.94 -2.17
C ARG A 41 -26.38 30.20 -1.54
N ASP A 42 -27.19 29.16 -1.36
CA ASP A 42 -28.57 29.31 -0.89
C ASP A 42 -28.68 29.65 0.61
N SER A 43 -27.59 29.48 1.37
CA SER A 43 -27.55 29.76 2.81
C SER A 43 -26.31 30.55 3.22
N ASP A 44 -26.32 31.03 4.47
CA ASP A 44 -25.24 31.79 5.09
C ASP A 44 -24.80 31.12 6.42
N GLU A 45 -23.60 31.41 6.91
CA GLU A 45 -23.03 30.79 8.12
C GLU A 45 -23.92 30.99 9.36
N SER A 46 -24.62 32.13 9.43
CA SER A 46 -25.53 32.45 10.52
C SER A 46 -26.86 31.68 10.47
N LYS A 47 -27.28 31.20 9.29
CA LYS A 47 -28.62 30.64 9.03
C LYS A 47 -28.63 29.17 8.65
N ILE A 48 -27.48 28.63 8.24
CA ILE A 48 -27.36 27.26 7.71
C ILE A 48 -28.02 26.20 8.60
N GLN A 49 -27.85 26.27 9.92
CA GLN A 49 -28.47 25.30 10.83
C GLN A 49 -30.00 25.36 10.82
N ALA A 50 -30.58 26.56 10.69
CA ALA A 50 -32.02 26.75 10.64
C ALA A 50 -32.60 26.30 9.30
N ASP A 51 -31.93 26.65 8.20
CA ASP A 51 -32.33 26.29 6.84
C ASP A 51 -32.30 24.76 6.65
N VAL A 52 -31.20 24.12 7.04
CA VAL A 52 -31.05 22.66 7.01
C VAL A 52 -32.11 21.98 7.89
N ARG A 53 -32.37 22.51 9.09
CA ARG A 53 -33.40 21.96 9.98
C ARG A 53 -34.81 22.07 9.38
N TYR A 54 -35.12 23.14 8.65
CA TYR A 54 -36.39 23.28 7.94
C TYR A 54 -36.59 22.15 6.93
N HIS A 55 -35.56 21.85 6.13
CA HIS A 55 -35.63 20.77 5.14
C HIS A 55 -35.69 19.37 5.77
N ILE A 56 -34.93 19.13 6.85
CA ILE A 56 -34.89 17.83 7.54
C ILE A 56 -36.17 17.57 8.33
N ASN A 57 -36.80 18.58 8.94
CA ASN A 57 -38.06 18.39 9.65
C ASN A 57 -39.21 17.94 8.74
N ALA A 58 -39.08 18.14 7.42
CA ALA A 58 -40.03 17.61 6.44
C ALA A 58 -39.96 16.07 6.32
N THR A 59 -38.84 15.45 6.69
CA THR A 59 -38.69 14.00 6.86
C THR A 59 -39.01 13.67 8.32
N ARG A 60 -40.04 12.87 8.60
CA ARG A 60 -40.53 12.54 9.96
C ARG A 60 -39.55 11.64 10.75
N LEU A 61 -38.33 12.11 10.97
CA LEU A 61 -37.26 11.41 11.69
C LEU A 61 -37.38 11.63 13.19
N SER A 62 -36.66 10.83 13.98
CA SER A 62 -36.57 11.06 15.43
C SER A 62 -35.87 12.39 15.73
N ASN A 63 -36.12 12.99 16.90
CA ASN A 63 -35.48 14.25 17.29
C ASN A 63 -33.94 14.13 17.36
N ALA A 64 -33.43 12.98 17.81
CA ALA A 64 -31.99 12.73 17.91
C ALA A 64 -31.35 12.59 16.52
N GLU A 65 -31.99 11.81 15.63
CA GLU A 65 -31.53 11.60 14.26
C GLU A 65 -31.60 12.87 13.42
N SER A 66 -32.69 13.64 13.56
CA SER A 66 -32.83 14.94 12.89
C SER A 66 -31.72 15.89 13.29
N LYS A 67 -31.42 15.98 14.59
CA LYS A 67 -30.32 16.82 15.09
C LYS A 67 -28.96 16.38 14.52
N ALA A 68 -28.70 15.06 14.52
CA ALA A 68 -27.46 14.53 13.97
C ALA A 68 -27.31 14.82 12.47
N TRP A 69 -28.38 14.68 11.68
CA TRP A 69 -28.34 15.05 10.25
C TRP A 69 -28.17 16.55 10.04
N VAL A 70 -28.77 17.40 10.86
CA VAL A 70 -28.55 18.86 10.80
C VAL A 70 -27.07 19.18 11.00
N ASP A 71 -26.42 18.55 11.98
CA ASP A 71 -24.99 18.74 12.25
C ASP A 71 -24.12 18.25 11.07
N VAL A 72 -24.47 17.10 10.46
CA VAL A 72 -23.77 16.57 9.27
C VAL A 72 -23.87 17.52 8.08
N TYR A 73 -25.07 17.98 7.72
CA TYR A 73 -25.25 18.87 6.56
C TYR A 73 -24.70 20.28 6.80
N THR A 74 -24.71 20.75 8.05
CA THR A 74 -24.02 22.00 8.41
C THR A 74 -22.51 21.87 8.21
N SER A 75 -21.93 20.74 8.62
CA SER A 75 -20.51 20.45 8.42
C SER A 75 -20.18 20.27 6.93
N LEU A 76 -21.08 19.65 6.15
CA LEU A 76 -20.94 19.52 4.71
C LEU A 76 -20.94 20.87 4.00
N TRP A 77 -21.84 21.79 4.38
CA TRP A 77 -21.88 23.14 3.80
C TRP A 77 -20.57 23.90 4.02
N LYS A 78 -20.00 23.81 5.24
CA LYS A 78 -18.68 24.40 5.54
C LYS A 78 -17.58 23.77 4.69
N ALA A 79 -17.57 22.44 4.56
CA ALA A 79 -16.58 21.73 3.76
C ALA A 79 -16.68 22.07 2.26
N ILE A 80 -17.90 22.26 1.74
CA ILE A 80 -18.12 22.72 0.36
C ILE A 80 -17.62 24.16 0.17
N GLY A 81 -17.79 25.02 1.19
CA GLY A 81 -17.27 26.39 1.18
C GLY A 81 -15.75 26.46 0.96
N GLU A 82 -15.00 25.56 1.60
CA GLU A 82 -13.55 25.42 1.39
C GLU A 82 -13.19 24.72 0.07
N LEU A 83 -14.03 23.79 -0.38
CA LEU A 83 -13.79 23.00 -1.60
C LEU A 83 -13.98 23.81 -2.88
N LEU A 84 -15.01 24.68 -2.95
CA LEU A 84 -15.33 25.43 -4.18
C LEU A 84 -14.21 26.35 -4.67
N PRO A 85 -13.51 27.13 -3.81
CA PRO A 85 -12.32 27.88 -4.20
C PRO A 85 -11.19 26.97 -4.72
N ALA A 86 -10.95 25.84 -4.03
CA ALA A 86 -9.92 24.89 -4.42
C ALA A 86 -10.21 24.27 -5.81
N GLU A 87 -11.45 23.86 -6.07
CA GLU A 87 -11.86 23.33 -7.38
C GLU A 87 -11.76 24.35 -8.50
N ARG A 88 -12.12 25.61 -8.23
CA ARG A 88 -11.97 26.69 -9.22
C ARG A 88 -10.51 26.84 -9.66
N LEU A 89 -9.59 26.88 -8.69
CA LEU A 89 -8.16 26.97 -8.97
C LEU A 89 -7.64 25.77 -9.76
N VAL A 90 -8.14 24.56 -9.48
CA VAL A 90 -7.81 23.37 -10.29
C VAL A 90 -8.27 23.51 -11.73
N ARG A 91 -9.50 23.98 -11.97
CA ARG A 91 -10.05 24.17 -13.33
C ARG A 91 -9.27 25.21 -14.12
N GLU A 92 -8.74 26.22 -13.45
CA GLU A 92 -7.88 27.27 -14.02
C GLU A 92 -6.43 26.81 -14.25
N GLY A 93 -6.10 25.54 -13.96
CA GLY A 93 -4.73 25.02 -14.05
C GLY A 93 -3.80 25.47 -12.91
N ARG A 94 -4.34 26.22 -11.93
CA ARG A 94 -3.65 26.76 -10.75
C ARG A 94 -3.93 25.95 -9.49
N GLY A 95 -4.19 24.64 -9.63
CA GLY A 95 -4.53 23.76 -8.50
C GLY A 95 -3.44 23.64 -7.42
N VAL A 96 -2.24 24.15 -7.69
CA VAL A 96 -1.11 24.25 -6.75
C VAL A 96 -1.32 25.35 -5.70
N ASP A 97 -2.09 26.38 -6.03
CA ASP A 97 -2.39 27.51 -5.13
C ASP A 97 -3.58 27.21 -4.20
N ALA A 98 -4.28 26.10 -4.41
CA ALA A 98 -5.45 25.71 -3.62
C ALA A 98 -5.05 25.33 -2.19
N ASP A 99 -5.82 25.76 -1.19
CA ASP A 99 -5.59 25.36 0.19
C ASP A 99 -6.24 23.99 0.50
N TRP A 100 -5.59 22.92 0.06
CA TRP A 100 -6.06 21.55 0.33
C TRP A 100 -6.00 21.18 1.82
N ILE A 101 -5.27 21.93 2.66
CA ILE A 101 -5.19 21.67 4.10
C ILE A 101 -6.52 22.06 4.76
N SER A 102 -7.05 23.24 4.44
CA SER A 102 -8.36 23.69 4.94
C SER A 102 -9.50 22.80 4.44
N VAL A 103 -9.45 22.38 3.17
CA VAL A 103 -10.41 21.38 2.62
C VAL A 103 -10.34 20.07 3.41
N TYR A 104 -9.14 19.57 3.69
CA TYR A 104 -8.97 18.35 4.46
C TYR A 104 -9.54 18.46 5.87
N GLU A 105 -9.23 19.52 6.62
CA GLU A 105 -9.72 19.68 8.00
C GLU A 105 -11.24 19.83 8.06
N ALA A 106 -11.84 20.58 7.13
CA ALA A 106 -13.29 20.70 7.05
C ALA A 106 -13.95 19.34 6.71
N TRP A 107 -13.37 18.57 5.79
CA TRP A 107 -13.88 17.24 5.43
C TRP A 107 -13.67 16.19 6.53
N LYS A 108 -12.59 16.33 7.31
CA LYS A 108 -12.34 15.53 8.51
C LYS A 108 -13.39 15.79 9.58
N GLU A 109 -13.78 17.04 9.79
CA GLU A 109 -14.85 17.38 10.74
C GLU A 109 -16.21 16.85 10.29
N LEU A 110 -16.52 16.89 8.99
CA LEU A 110 -17.68 16.21 8.42
C LEU A 110 -17.66 14.71 8.73
N SER A 111 -16.53 14.05 8.47
CA SER A 111 -16.36 12.62 8.73
C SER A 111 -16.53 12.28 10.23
N ASN A 112 -15.96 13.10 11.12
CA ASN A 112 -16.12 12.94 12.58
C ASN A 112 -17.57 13.18 13.03
N THR A 113 -18.27 14.14 12.44
CA THR A 113 -19.69 14.41 12.75
C THR A 113 -20.56 13.23 12.35
N LEU A 114 -20.30 12.64 11.18
CA LEU A 114 -20.99 11.43 10.72
C LEU A 114 -20.73 10.25 11.67
N ILE A 115 -19.47 10.01 12.09
CA ILE A 115 -19.10 9.01 13.10
C ILE A 115 -19.87 9.23 14.41
N ARG A 116 -19.95 10.47 14.91
CA ARG A 116 -20.72 10.83 16.11
C ARG A 116 -22.21 10.52 15.95
N GLY A 117 -22.75 10.66 14.75
CA GLY A 117 -24.14 10.29 14.43
C GLY A 117 -24.44 8.79 14.58
N TYR A 118 -23.49 7.91 14.25
CA TYR A 118 -23.64 6.47 14.53
C TYR A 118 -23.46 6.12 16.00
N THR A 119 -22.58 6.81 16.72
CA THR A 119 -22.36 6.53 18.16
C THR A 119 -23.49 7.06 19.04
N ASN A 120 -23.98 8.28 18.76
CA ASN A 120 -24.88 9.03 19.65
C ASN A 120 -26.18 9.50 18.97
N GLY A 121 -26.22 9.55 17.64
CA GLY A 121 -27.33 10.12 16.86
C GLY A 121 -28.38 9.11 16.39
N GLY A 122 -28.16 7.81 16.63
CA GLY A 122 -29.10 6.75 16.26
C GLY A 122 -29.19 6.46 14.77
N PHE A 123 -28.14 6.77 13.99
CA PHE A 123 -28.11 6.43 12.57
C PHE A 123 -28.21 4.91 12.36
N GLN A 124 -29.09 4.53 11.45
CA GLN A 124 -29.37 3.14 11.14
C GLN A 124 -28.41 2.57 10.09
N THR A 125 -28.24 1.26 10.07
CA THR A 125 -27.20 0.58 9.28
C THR A 125 -27.35 0.72 7.75
N TRP A 126 -28.54 1.05 7.22
CA TRP A 126 -28.72 1.29 5.79
C TRP A 126 -28.01 2.57 5.30
N THR A 127 -27.66 3.49 6.20
CA THR A 127 -26.99 4.77 5.88
C THR A 127 -25.47 4.64 5.73
N VAL A 128 -24.89 3.47 6.03
CA VAL A 128 -23.43 3.20 6.01
C VAL A 128 -22.71 3.62 4.71
N PRO A 129 -23.32 3.58 3.50
CA PRO A 129 -22.69 4.14 2.30
C PRO A 129 -22.23 5.62 2.44
N CYS A 130 -22.83 6.40 3.35
CA CYS A 130 -22.38 7.75 3.68
C CYS A 130 -20.97 7.78 4.31
N LEU A 131 -20.66 6.82 5.18
CA LEU A 131 -19.33 6.66 5.77
C LEU A 131 -18.29 6.31 4.71
N TYR A 132 -18.68 5.52 3.70
CA TYR A 132 -17.83 5.19 2.57
C TYR A 132 -17.46 6.44 1.76
N VAL A 133 -18.47 7.23 1.36
CA VAL A 133 -18.23 8.44 0.57
C VAL A 133 -17.32 9.41 1.33
N THR A 134 -17.65 9.71 2.58
CA THR A 134 -16.85 10.63 3.40
C THR A 134 -15.41 10.12 3.60
N GLY A 135 -15.21 8.84 3.92
CA GLY A 135 -13.89 8.23 4.06
C GLY A 135 -13.07 8.19 2.76
N LYS A 136 -13.70 7.89 1.62
CA LYS A 136 -13.05 7.89 0.29
C LYS A 136 -12.49 9.27 -0.04
N TYR A 137 -13.28 10.32 0.12
CA TYR A 137 -12.86 11.68 -0.20
C TYR A 137 -11.92 12.27 0.85
N LEU A 138 -12.05 11.88 2.13
CA LEU A 138 -11.08 12.24 3.17
C LEU A 138 -9.67 11.81 2.78
N ARG A 139 -9.52 10.59 2.26
CA ARG A 139 -8.24 10.08 1.71
C ARG A 139 -7.75 10.93 0.54
N ILE A 140 -8.62 11.24 -0.43
CA ILE A 140 -8.23 12.00 -1.63
C ILE A 140 -7.73 13.40 -1.23
N PHE A 141 -8.41 14.06 -0.30
CA PHE A 141 -8.00 15.37 0.19
C PHE A 141 -6.73 15.31 1.04
N ALA A 142 -6.55 14.27 1.85
CA ALA A 142 -5.30 14.06 2.61
C ALA A 142 -4.08 13.93 1.67
N ILE A 143 -4.21 13.15 0.59
CA ILE A 143 -3.14 13.01 -0.42
C ILE A 143 -2.80 14.37 -1.04
N LYS A 144 -3.81 15.14 -1.45
CA LYS A 144 -3.60 16.48 -2.04
C LYS A 144 -2.97 17.45 -1.04
N ALA A 145 -3.35 17.40 0.23
CA ALA A 145 -2.81 18.25 1.29
C ALA A 145 -1.33 17.92 1.61
N ASP A 146 -0.98 16.64 1.68
CA ASP A 146 0.39 16.21 1.92
C ASP A 146 1.30 16.50 0.71
N GLU A 147 0.81 16.32 -0.52
CA GLU A 147 1.56 16.69 -1.74
C GLU A 147 1.94 18.18 -1.76
N LEU A 148 1.05 19.07 -1.33
CA LEU A 148 1.36 20.49 -1.18
C LEU A 148 2.43 20.74 -0.11
N SER A 149 2.33 20.03 1.02
CA SER A 149 3.25 20.18 2.15
C SER A 149 4.66 19.73 1.78
N THR A 150 4.79 18.62 1.04
CA THR A 150 6.07 18.16 0.49
C THR A 150 6.64 19.16 -0.52
N ARG A 151 5.81 19.74 -1.39
CA ARG A 151 6.27 20.74 -2.38
C ARG A 151 6.73 22.05 -1.73
N LYS A 152 5.99 22.56 -0.74
CA LYS A 152 6.39 23.75 0.04
C LYS A 152 7.70 23.51 0.79
N LYS A 153 7.92 22.31 1.31
CA LYS A 153 9.21 21.92 1.92
C LYS A 153 10.34 21.84 0.89
N GLY A 154 10.09 21.25 -0.29
CA GLY A 154 11.10 21.11 -1.36
C GLY A 154 11.59 22.43 -1.96
N VAL A 155 10.75 23.49 -1.95
CA VAL A 155 11.18 24.85 -2.33
C VAL A 155 12.14 25.45 -1.29
N ASN A 156 11.93 25.18 0.00
CA ASN A 156 12.80 25.67 1.08
C ASN A 156 14.14 24.91 1.18
N THR A 157 14.22 23.67 0.67
CA THR A 157 15.45 22.87 0.72
C THR A 157 16.51 23.33 -0.30
N PHE A 158 16.13 24.02 -1.38
CA PHE A 158 17.11 24.59 -2.32
C PHE A 158 17.86 25.81 -1.74
N THR A 159 17.30 26.47 -0.72
CA THR A 159 17.89 27.65 -0.05
C THR A 159 18.70 27.32 1.20
N SER A 160 18.68 26.07 1.70
CA SER A 160 19.38 25.65 2.91
C SER A 160 20.43 24.59 2.57
N GLY A 161 21.69 25.01 2.49
CA GLY A 161 22.80 24.18 2.04
C GLY A 161 23.07 22.92 2.87
N PHE A 162 23.50 21.87 2.16
CA PHE A 162 24.43 20.77 2.49
C PHE A 162 24.79 20.42 3.95
N GLN A 163 23.86 20.45 4.90
CA GLN A 163 24.05 19.74 6.16
C GLN A 163 22.70 19.42 6.81
N GLU A 164 22.34 18.12 6.84
CA GLU A 164 21.67 17.39 7.93
C GLU A 164 20.91 16.16 7.40
N ASP A 165 21.37 14.99 7.86
CA ASP A 165 20.66 13.71 8.05
C ASP A 165 19.88 13.07 6.89
N VAL A 166 20.60 12.25 6.13
CA VAL A 166 20.13 11.28 5.12
C VAL A 166 19.19 10.17 5.68
N VAL A 167 18.79 10.23 6.96
CA VAL A 167 17.84 9.27 7.58
C VAL A 167 16.66 9.96 8.28
N GLY A 168 16.56 11.29 8.25
CA GLY A 168 15.49 12.06 8.89
C GLY A 168 14.42 12.52 7.91
N ASP A 169 13.18 12.05 8.08
CA ASP A 169 11.96 12.71 7.57
C ASP A 169 11.67 12.59 6.05
N LEU A 170 11.84 11.39 5.48
CA LEU A 170 11.15 10.97 4.25
C LEU A 170 9.63 11.10 4.46
N GLY A 171 9.09 12.30 4.21
CA GLY A 171 7.69 12.66 4.13
C GLY A 171 6.80 12.03 5.22
N LYS A 172 6.79 12.60 6.43
CA LYS A 172 5.65 12.40 7.33
C LYS A 172 4.40 12.92 6.64
N ASN A 173 3.66 12.01 6.01
CA ASN A 173 2.34 12.25 5.45
C ASN A 173 1.36 12.40 6.63
N GLU A 174 1.49 13.50 7.37
CA GLU A 174 0.81 13.75 8.63
C GLU A 174 -0.71 13.71 8.43
N LYS A 175 -1.21 14.32 7.34
CA LYS A 175 -2.64 14.34 7.04
C LYS A 175 -3.12 12.96 6.60
N LEU A 176 -2.34 12.21 5.85
CA LEU A 176 -2.67 10.84 5.46
C LEU A 176 -2.73 9.89 6.67
N GLU A 177 -1.80 10.03 7.62
CA GLU A 177 -1.80 9.24 8.87
C GLU A 177 -2.98 9.58 9.77
N ASP A 178 -3.31 10.87 9.88
CA ASP A 178 -4.48 11.32 10.61
C ASP A 178 -5.79 10.83 9.95
N ALA A 179 -5.89 10.91 8.63
CA ALA A 179 -7.00 10.35 7.85
C ALA A 179 -7.14 8.84 8.10
N ALA A 180 -6.01 8.10 8.16
CA ALA A 180 -6.01 6.68 8.45
C ALA A 180 -6.60 6.36 9.84
N ARG A 181 -6.36 7.19 10.85
CA ARG A 181 -6.97 7.02 12.19
C ARG A 181 -8.47 7.23 12.16
N VAL A 182 -8.96 8.24 11.44
CA VAL A 182 -10.40 8.50 11.29
C VAL A 182 -11.07 7.35 10.55
N ILE A 183 -10.46 6.89 9.45
CA ILE A 183 -10.97 5.75 8.68
C ILE A 183 -10.98 4.45 9.50
N ASN A 184 -9.97 4.23 10.35
CA ASN A 184 -9.97 3.10 11.30
C ASN A 184 -11.14 3.17 12.29
N ARG A 185 -11.53 4.35 12.76
CA ARG A 185 -12.71 4.50 13.62
C ARG A 185 -14.00 4.17 12.87
N ILE A 186 -14.13 4.61 11.61
CA ILE A 186 -15.24 4.23 10.71
C ILE A 186 -15.30 2.71 10.58
N PHE A 187 -14.15 2.06 10.34
CA PHE A 187 -14.06 0.62 10.21
C PHE A 187 -14.50 -0.13 11.47
N THR A 188 -14.00 0.29 12.64
CA THR A 188 -14.40 -0.32 13.92
C THR A 188 -15.90 -0.18 14.16
N LEU A 189 -16.51 0.97 13.82
CA LEU A 189 -17.95 1.15 13.90
C LEU A 189 -18.70 0.12 13.04
N CYS A 190 -18.30 -0.03 11.78
CA CYS A 190 -18.92 -0.98 10.84
C CYS A 190 -18.83 -2.44 11.32
N ILE A 191 -17.75 -2.83 12.02
CA ILE A 191 -17.62 -4.19 12.59
C ILE A 191 -18.45 -4.34 13.88
N SER A 192 -18.48 -3.30 14.71
CA SER A 192 -19.16 -3.36 16.01
C SER A 192 -20.68 -3.38 15.88
N ASP A 193 -21.24 -2.78 14.81
CA ASP A 193 -22.66 -2.82 14.47
C ASP A 193 -23.02 -4.19 13.86
N ARG A 194 -22.92 -5.21 14.72
CA ARG A 194 -23.35 -6.57 14.41
C ARG A 194 -24.86 -6.51 14.12
N TYR A 195 -25.26 -7.09 12.99
CA TYR A 195 -26.62 -7.13 12.41
C TYR A 195 -26.99 -6.00 11.45
N SER A 196 -26.61 -6.15 10.17
CA SER A 196 -27.58 -5.81 9.13
C SER A 196 -27.42 -6.66 7.88
N ARG A 197 -28.56 -7.16 7.39
CA ARG A 197 -28.76 -7.86 6.12
C ARG A 197 -28.19 -7.06 4.93
N TYR A 198 -28.10 -5.74 5.07
CA TYR A 198 -27.46 -4.83 4.13
C TYR A 198 -25.94 -5.01 4.01
N PHE A 199 -25.24 -5.46 5.05
CA PHE A 199 -23.81 -5.80 4.97
C PHE A 199 -23.58 -7.04 4.09
N LEU A 200 -24.53 -7.99 4.14
CA LEU A 200 -24.54 -9.21 3.33
C LEU A 200 -24.99 -8.96 1.88
N GLU A 201 -25.96 -8.07 1.64
CA GLU A 201 -26.43 -7.72 0.29
C GLU A 201 -25.50 -6.73 -0.44
N PHE A 202 -24.89 -5.77 0.26
CA PHE A 202 -24.00 -4.75 -0.33
C PHE A 202 -22.53 -5.02 -0.04
N GLY A 203 -22.10 -6.28 -0.10
CA GLY A 203 -20.70 -6.71 -0.01
C GLY A 203 -19.74 -5.96 -0.97
N GLU A 204 -20.29 -5.24 -1.96
CA GLU A 204 -19.56 -4.30 -2.82
C GLU A 204 -19.02 -3.06 -2.08
N SER A 205 -19.73 -2.51 -1.09
CA SER A 205 -19.41 -1.23 -0.44
C SER A 205 -18.42 -1.36 0.72
N HIS A 206 -18.56 -2.41 1.54
CA HIS A 206 -17.66 -2.69 2.66
C HIS A 206 -16.31 -3.26 2.21
N ALA A 207 -16.31 -4.08 1.15
CA ALA A 207 -15.08 -4.44 0.47
C ALA A 207 -14.36 -3.18 -0.02
N GLN A 208 -15.07 -2.14 -0.48
CA GLN A 208 -14.39 -0.92 -0.90
C GLN A 208 -13.83 -0.09 0.27
N LEU A 209 -14.44 -0.12 1.47
CA LEU A 209 -13.83 0.43 2.69
C LEU A 209 -12.56 -0.35 3.07
N LEU A 210 -12.61 -1.69 3.06
CA LEU A 210 -11.45 -2.58 3.24
C LEU A 210 -10.34 -2.26 2.22
N LEU A 211 -10.67 -2.11 0.93
CA LEU A 211 -9.70 -2.00 -0.17
C LEU A 211 -9.16 -0.59 -0.39
N THR A 212 -9.93 0.45 -0.10
CA THR A 212 -9.43 1.84 -0.15
C THR A 212 -8.57 2.20 1.05
N GLN A 213 -8.67 1.44 2.14
CA GLN A 213 -7.87 1.55 3.37
C GLN A 213 -6.43 1.07 3.20
N PHE A 214 -6.20 -0.09 2.58
CA PHE A 214 -4.87 -0.68 2.47
C PHE A 214 -3.79 0.20 1.78
N PRO A 215 -4.06 0.96 0.69
CA PRO A 215 -3.03 1.78 0.06
C PRO A 215 -2.51 2.93 0.94
N VAL A 216 -3.30 3.41 1.90
CA VAL A 216 -2.94 4.53 2.81
C VAL A 216 -2.12 4.05 3.99
N GLN A 217 -2.29 2.79 4.39
CA GLN A 217 -1.65 2.25 5.59
C GLN A 217 -0.20 1.82 5.38
N LEU A 218 0.32 1.94 4.15
CA LEU A 218 1.73 1.70 3.86
C LEU A 218 2.67 2.67 4.59
N ASN A 219 2.17 3.79 5.14
CA ASN A 219 2.99 4.63 6.00
C ASN A 219 3.08 4.14 7.45
N SER A 220 2.12 3.33 7.94
CA SER A 220 2.08 2.83 9.31
C SER A 220 1.60 1.38 9.40
N ILE A 221 2.56 0.45 9.45
CA ILE A 221 2.35 -1.01 9.54
C ILE A 221 1.46 -1.39 10.75
N SER A 222 1.57 -0.65 11.85
CA SER A 222 0.81 -0.91 13.08
C SER A 222 -0.70 -0.68 12.93
N LEU A 223 -1.13 0.30 12.13
CA LEU A 223 -2.54 0.56 11.86
C LEU A 223 -3.16 -0.54 10.99
N SER A 224 -2.41 -1.06 10.02
CA SER A 224 -2.84 -2.17 9.15
C SER A 224 -3.14 -3.44 9.95
N LYS A 225 -2.29 -3.76 10.95
CA LYS A 225 -2.46 -4.92 11.83
C LYS A 225 -3.74 -4.88 12.66
N ASN A 226 -4.14 -3.69 13.11
CA ASN A 226 -5.36 -3.55 13.90
C ASN A 226 -6.59 -3.95 13.08
N ILE A 227 -6.60 -3.64 11.78
CA ILE A 227 -7.64 -4.07 10.86
C ILE A 227 -7.60 -5.59 10.66
N LEU A 228 -6.43 -6.16 10.37
CA LEU A 228 -6.31 -7.62 10.16
C LEU A 228 -6.78 -8.40 11.39
N ARG A 229 -6.42 -7.95 12.60
CA ARG A 229 -6.88 -8.57 13.85
C ARG A 229 -8.38 -8.42 14.05
N ALA A 230 -8.95 -7.25 13.76
CA ALA A 230 -10.39 -7.03 13.85
C ALA A 230 -11.18 -7.88 12.83
N LEU A 231 -10.63 -8.11 11.63
CA LEU A 231 -11.19 -9.02 10.63
C LEU A 231 -11.11 -10.48 11.08
N GLN A 232 -9.96 -10.91 11.62
CA GLN A 232 -9.80 -12.25 12.16
C GLN A 232 -10.76 -12.52 13.33
N ALA A 233 -10.96 -11.54 14.21
CA ALA A 233 -11.91 -11.63 15.31
C ALA A 233 -13.37 -11.69 14.86
N SER A 234 -13.69 -11.17 13.66
CA SER A 234 -15.03 -11.21 13.06
C SER A 234 -15.19 -12.29 11.98
N SER A 235 -14.20 -13.17 11.82
CA SER A 235 -14.17 -14.19 10.76
C SER A 235 -15.26 -15.27 10.87
N SER A 236 -15.81 -15.50 12.07
CA SER A 236 -16.95 -16.42 12.28
C SER A 236 -18.26 -15.90 11.71
N ASP A 237 -18.39 -14.57 11.62
CA ASP A 237 -19.65 -13.88 11.31
C ASP A 237 -19.64 -13.31 9.88
N MET A 238 -18.50 -13.40 9.18
CA MET A 238 -18.31 -12.90 7.82
C MET A 238 -18.61 -14.00 6.79
N PRO A 239 -19.31 -13.70 5.68
CA PRO A 239 -19.44 -14.65 4.58
C PRO A 239 -18.06 -15.07 4.07
N PRO A 240 -17.94 -16.30 3.52
CA PRO A 240 -16.68 -16.80 3.02
C PRO A 240 -16.11 -15.89 1.92
N LEU A 241 -14.79 -15.82 1.79
CA LEU A 241 -14.11 -14.88 0.88
C LEU A 241 -14.55 -15.04 -0.58
N GLU A 242 -15.02 -16.23 -0.96
CA GLU A 242 -15.54 -16.53 -2.30
C GLU A 242 -16.86 -15.81 -2.64
N ALA A 243 -17.58 -15.31 -1.63
CA ALA A 243 -18.81 -14.54 -1.83
C ALA A 243 -18.54 -13.13 -2.38
N PHE A 244 -17.28 -12.66 -2.35
CA PHE A 244 -16.91 -11.33 -2.79
C PHE A 244 -16.44 -11.30 -4.26
N PRO A 245 -16.56 -10.16 -4.97
CA PRO A 245 -16.01 -10.01 -6.31
C PRO A 245 -14.51 -10.31 -6.34
N LYS A 246 -14.04 -11.00 -7.40
CA LYS A 246 -12.61 -11.37 -7.54
C LYS A 246 -11.67 -10.16 -7.50
N SER A 247 -12.07 -9.01 -8.06
CA SER A 247 -11.29 -7.77 -8.00
C SER A 247 -10.98 -7.35 -6.56
N HIS A 248 -11.91 -7.60 -5.65
CA HIS A 248 -11.79 -7.27 -4.25
C HIS A 248 -10.89 -8.26 -3.51
N ILE A 249 -11.10 -9.56 -3.74
CA ILE A 249 -10.28 -10.62 -3.13
C ILE A 249 -8.80 -10.44 -3.50
N VAL A 250 -8.51 -10.20 -4.79
CA VAL A 250 -7.14 -9.95 -5.30
C VAL A 250 -6.48 -8.80 -4.57
N THR A 251 -7.20 -7.68 -4.44
CA THR A 251 -6.66 -6.47 -3.83
C THR A 251 -6.41 -6.66 -2.34
N PHE A 252 -7.33 -7.33 -1.63
CA PHE A 252 -7.16 -7.68 -0.21
C PHE A 252 -5.94 -8.59 0.00
N LYS A 253 -5.84 -9.69 -0.74
CA LYS A 253 -4.74 -10.64 -0.66
C LYS A 253 -3.38 -10.02 -0.99
N TYR A 254 -3.35 -9.13 -1.99
CA TYR A 254 -2.14 -8.37 -2.33
C TYR A 254 -1.64 -7.57 -1.12
N TYR A 255 -2.49 -6.79 -0.48
CA TYR A 255 -2.07 -5.94 0.62
C TYR A 255 -1.78 -6.71 1.92
N VAL A 256 -2.53 -7.77 2.21
CA VAL A 256 -2.16 -8.71 3.30
C VAL A 256 -0.76 -9.26 3.08
N GLY A 257 -0.45 -9.68 1.85
CA GLY A 257 0.87 -10.14 1.46
C GLY A 257 1.96 -9.07 1.65
N VAL A 258 1.68 -7.82 1.27
CA VAL A 258 2.60 -6.69 1.49
C VAL A 258 2.83 -6.42 2.98
N ILE A 259 1.81 -6.54 3.83
CA ILE A 259 1.96 -6.37 5.28
C ILE A 259 2.92 -7.42 5.84
N TRP A 260 2.70 -8.70 5.52
CA TRP A 260 3.60 -9.78 5.93
C TRP A 260 5.01 -9.62 5.38
N PHE A 261 5.15 -9.12 4.15
CA PHE A 261 6.43 -8.82 3.55
C PHE A 261 7.20 -7.74 4.32
N LEU A 262 6.51 -6.66 4.73
CA LEU A 262 7.10 -5.59 5.55
C LEU A 262 7.47 -6.06 6.97
N GLU A 263 6.86 -7.15 7.44
CA GLU A 263 7.19 -7.81 8.71
C GLU A 263 8.31 -8.84 8.59
N GLU A 264 8.88 -9.02 7.38
CA GLU A 264 9.87 -10.04 7.07
C GLU A 264 9.36 -11.49 7.20
N ASP A 265 8.04 -11.71 7.32
CA ASP A 265 7.41 -13.04 7.22
C ASP A 265 7.18 -13.39 5.75
N TYR A 266 8.25 -13.79 5.07
CA TYR A 266 8.24 -14.06 3.63
C TYR A 266 7.37 -15.24 3.23
N VAL A 267 7.15 -16.21 4.13
CA VAL A 267 6.35 -17.42 3.83
C VAL A 267 4.88 -17.05 3.67
N LYS A 268 4.30 -16.35 4.66
CA LYS A 268 2.90 -15.89 4.55
C LYS A 268 2.73 -14.82 3.49
N ALA A 269 3.75 -13.98 3.27
CA ALA A 269 3.73 -13.01 2.20
C ALA A 269 3.62 -13.69 0.84
N GLU A 270 4.45 -14.70 0.58
CA GLU A 270 4.45 -15.47 -0.67
C GLU A 270 3.10 -16.16 -0.90
N GLU A 271 2.54 -16.84 0.10
CA GLU A 271 1.24 -17.50 -0.01
C GLU A 271 0.14 -16.52 -0.45
N ASN A 272 0.00 -15.38 0.23
CA ASN A 272 -1.05 -14.39 -0.05
C ASN A 272 -0.82 -13.65 -1.38
N LEU A 273 0.43 -13.30 -1.70
CA LEU A 273 0.76 -12.64 -2.98
C LEU A 273 0.58 -13.58 -4.17
N THR A 274 0.90 -14.87 -4.02
CA THR A 274 0.71 -15.89 -5.05
C THR A 274 -0.77 -16.17 -5.29
N GLU A 275 -1.58 -16.20 -4.23
CA GLU A 275 -3.02 -16.32 -4.36
C GLU A 275 -3.63 -15.11 -5.09
N ALA A 276 -3.23 -13.88 -4.71
CA ALA A 276 -3.64 -12.66 -5.39
C ALA A 276 -3.25 -12.71 -6.88
N TRP A 277 -2.05 -13.18 -7.17
CA TRP A 277 -1.53 -13.32 -8.53
C TRP A 277 -2.34 -14.29 -9.39
N ASN A 278 -2.68 -15.45 -8.85
CA ASN A 278 -3.43 -16.47 -9.56
C ASN A 278 -4.86 -16.00 -9.89
N MET A 279 -5.39 -15.06 -9.10
CA MET A 279 -6.70 -14.46 -9.32
C MET A 279 -6.66 -13.21 -10.23
N CYS A 280 -5.48 -12.67 -10.55
CA CYS A 280 -5.33 -11.53 -11.46
C CYS A 280 -5.73 -11.90 -12.91
N HIS A 281 -6.32 -10.94 -13.63
CA HIS A 281 -6.66 -11.13 -15.04
C HIS A 281 -5.40 -11.30 -15.90
N LYS A 282 -5.42 -12.26 -16.84
CA LYS A 282 -4.27 -12.59 -17.71
C LYS A 282 -3.77 -11.41 -18.54
N ASP A 283 -4.67 -10.48 -18.87
CA ASP A 283 -4.36 -9.29 -19.69
C ASP A 283 -3.78 -8.11 -18.89
N ALA A 284 -3.74 -8.19 -17.55
CA ALA A 284 -3.12 -7.19 -16.70
C ALA A 284 -1.57 -7.34 -16.65
N GLN A 285 -0.94 -7.47 -17.82
CA GLN A 285 0.51 -7.69 -17.96
C GLN A 285 1.35 -6.42 -17.74
N LYS A 286 0.76 -5.22 -17.87
CA LYS A 286 1.50 -3.95 -17.80
C LYS A 286 2.32 -3.75 -16.52
N ASN A 287 1.93 -4.38 -15.41
CA ASN A 287 2.65 -4.27 -14.14
C ASN A 287 3.70 -5.37 -13.91
N ARG A 288 3.74 -6.44 -14.73
CA ARG A 288 4.39 -7.71 -14.34
C ARG A 288 5.86 -7.85 -14.71
N GLU A 289 6.32 -7.23 -15.78
CA GLU A 289 7.52 -7.76 -16.44
C GLU A 289 8.66 -6.76 -16.59
N ALA A 290 8.42 -5.49 -16.87
CA ALA A 290 9.52 -4.55 -17.15
C ALA A 290 10.46 -4.33 -15.95
N LEU A 291 9.92 -4.19 -14.75
CA LEU A 291 10.72 -3.81 -13.57
C LEU A 291 11.47 -4.98 -12.93
N PHE A 292 10.83 -6.15 -12.85
CA PHE A 292 11.40 -7.33 -12.16
C PHE A 292 12.11 -8.32 -13.10
N SER A 293 11.76 -8.36 -14.39
CA SER A 293 12.38 -9.30 -15.33
C SER A 293 13.91 -9.15 -15.39
N PRO A 294 14.49 -7.94 -15.46
CA PRO A 294 15.94 -7.78 -15.44
C PRO A 294 16.58 -8.38 -14.18
N LEU A 295 16.02 -8.09 -13.00
CA LEU A 295 16.50 -8.64 -11.72
C LEU A 295 16.42 -10.17 -11.69
N CYS A 296 15.29 -10.75 -12.11
CA CYS A 296 15.12 -12.21 -12.15
C CYS A 296 16.08 -12.89 -13.13
N GLN A 297 16.34 -12.27 -14.29
CA GLN A 297 17.30 -12.79 -15.27
C GLN A 297 18.72 -12.75 -14.73
N SER A 298 19.12 -11.65 -14.10
CA SER A 298 20.44 -11.48 -13.47
C SER A 298 20.64 -12.49 -12.32
N LEU A 299 19.63 -12.71 -11.47
CA LEU A 299 19.66 -13.73 -10.41
C LEU A 299 19.88 -15.14 -10.94
N LYS A 300 19.14 -15.54 -11.98
CA LYS A 300 19.28 -16.87 -12.61
C LYS A 300 20.63 -17.03 -13.30
N ARG A 301 21.15 -15.95 -13.91
CA ARG A 301 22.45 -15.95 -14.58
C ARG A 301 23.63 -15.82 -13.62
N GLY A 302 23.42 -15.37 -12.38
CA GLY A 302 24.52 -15.02 -11.48
C GLY A 302 25.33 -13.82 -11.99
N ASP A 303 24.65 -12.89 -12.66
CA ASP A 303 25.24 -11.66 -13.18
C ASP A 303 25.11 -10.56 -12.11
N LEU A 304 26.22 -10.19 -11.48
CA LEU A 304 26.22 -9.23 -10.37
C LEU A 304 26.10 -7.80 -10.89
N ALA A 305 26.83 -7.46 -11.94
CA ALA A 305 26.77 -6.13 -12.55
C ALA A 305 25.38 -5.85 -13.14
N GLY A 306 24.80 -6.84 -13.83
CA GLY A 306 23.44 -6.73 -14.36
C GLY A 306 22.37 -6.66 -13.27
N PHE A 307 22.62 -7.24 -12.08
CA PHE A 307 21.73 -7.11 -10.94
C PHE A 307 21.78 -5.70 -10.34
N ASP A 308 22.99 -5.20 -10.06
CA ASP A 308 23.22 -3.89 -9.47
C ASP A 308 22.69 -2.76 -10.39
N ALA A 309 22.91 -2.88 -11.71
CA ALA A 309 22.37 -1.94 -12.70
C ALA A 309 20.83 -1.97 -12.78
N ALA A 310 20.22 -3.15 -12.73
CA ALA A 310 18.76 -3.28 -12.72
C ALA A 310 18.13 -2.73 -11.43
N LEU A 311 18.81 -2.89 -10.30
CA LEU A 311 18.36 -2.36 -9.02
C LEU A 311 18.40 -0.83 -9.01
N SER A 312 19.48 -0.23 -9.50
CA SER A 312 19.63 1.22 -9.62
C SER A 312 18.64 1.82 -10.64
N ALA A 313 18.44 1.19 -11.80
CA ALA A 313 17.47 1.68 -12.79
C ALA A 313 16.02 1.72 -12.27
N GLY A 314 15.68 0.89 -11.30
CA GLY A 314 14.36 0.83 -10.67
C GLY A 314 14.26 1.51 -9.30
N GLU A 315 15.33 2.15 -8.81
CA GLU A 315 15.48 2.62 -7.43
C GLU A 315 14.28 3.44 -6.95
N ASP A 316 13.90 4.49 -7.68
CA ASP A 316 12.75 5.34 -7.36
C ASP A 316 11.46 4.55 -7.16
N GLN A 317 11.21 3.54 -8.00
CA GLN A 317 10.01 2.72 -7.92
C GLN A 317 10.06 1.73 -6.76
N PHE A 318 11.23 1.14 -6.52
CA PHE A 318 11.45 0.20 -5.43
C PHE A 318 11.40 0.87 -4.05
N VAL A 319 11.95 2.08 -3.94
CA VAL A 319 11.89 2.91 -2.72
C VAL A 319 10.45 3.33 -2.43
N LYS A 320 9.72 3.84 -3.44
CA LYS A 320 8.28 4.17 -3.29
C LYS A 320 7.45 2.98 -2.86
N ARG A 321 7.81 1.77 -3.28
CA ARG A 321 7.14 0.51 -2.91
C ARG A 321 7.70 -0.14 -1.64
N ARG A 322 8.74 0.43 -1.01
CA ARG A 322 9.43 -0.09 0.19
C ARG A 322 9.98 -1.52 0.03
N ILE A 323 10.36 -1.89 -1.20
CA ILE A 323 10.91 -3.22 -1.50
C ILE A 323 12.41 -3.18 -1.83
N TYR A 324 13.02 -2.00 -1.90
CA TYR A 324 14.42 -1.82 -2.29
C TYR A 324 15.39 -2.65 -1.43
N LEU A 325 15.36 -2.48 -0.10
CA LEU A 325 16.25 -3.20 0.83
C LEU A 325 16.05 -4.71 0.75
N THR A 326 14.81 -5.18 0.57
CA THR A 326 14.54 -6.61 0.44
C THR A 326 15.07 -7.16 -0.89
N LEU A 327 14.94 -6.40 -1.98
CA LEU A 327 15.51 -6.78 -3.27
C LEU A 327 17.04 -6.80 -3.21
N GLU A 328 17.67 -5.85 -2.53
CA GLU A 328 19.12 -5.80 -2.33
C GLU A 328 19.65 -7.09 -1.66
N ARG A 329 18.92 -7.64 -0.67
CA ARG A 329 19.26 -8.95 -0.07
C ARG A 329 19.28 -10.09 -1.09
N GLY A 330 18.56 -9.97 -2.21
CA GLY A 330 18.60 -10.91 -3.33
C GLY A 330 19.98 -11.04 -3.99
N ARG A 331 20.87 -10.05 -3.82
CA ARG A 331 22.25 -10.09 -4.35
C ARG A 331 23.04 -11.30 -3.84
N ASP A 332 22.80 -11.74 -2.61
CA ASP A 332 23.42 -12.95 -2.06
C ASP A 332 23.08 -14.21 -2.89
N ILE A 333 21.84 -14.29 -3.41
CA ILE A 333 21.40 -15.41 -4.25
C ILE A 333 22.08 -15.36 -5.62
N ALA A 334 22.25 -14.16 -6.21
CA ALA A 334 23.00 -14.00 -7.45
C ALA A 334 24.44 -14.47 -7.28
N LEU A 335 25.10 -14.05 -6.19
CA LEU A 335 26.46 -14.46 -5.85
C LEU A 335 26.55 -15.98 -5.64
N ARG A 336 25.64 -16.56 -4.86
CA ARG A 336 25.55 -18.02 -4.67
C ARG A 336 25.44 -18.75 -6.01
N ASN A 337 24.59 -18.27 -6.91
CA ASN A 337 24.38 -18.90 -8.22
C ASN A 337 25.63 -18.81 -9.11
N LEU A 338 26.36 -17.70 -9.05
CA LEU A 338 27.65 -17.54 -9.70
C LEU A 338 28.69 -18.53 -9.13
N LEU A 339 28.84 -18.60 -7.82
CA LEU A 339 29.77 -19.54 -7.16
C LEU A 339 29.42 -21.00 -7.51
N ARG A 340 28.13 -21.33 -7.56
CA ARG A 340 27.66 -22.64 -8.02
C ARG A 340 28.08 -22.90 -9.47
N LYS A 341 28.02 -21.91 -10.36
CA LYS A 341 28.49 -22.06 -11.75
C LYS A 341 29.99 -22.28 -11.83
N VAL A 342 30.80 -21.57 -11.05
CA VAL A 342 32.26 -21.81 -10.96
C VAL A 342 32.54 -23.24 -10.49
N PHE A 343 31.84 -23.69 -9.44
CA PHE A 343 31.91 -25.09 -8.99
C PHE A 343 31.48 -26.09 -10.07
N LEU A 344 30.45 -25.76 -10.84
CA LEU A 344 29.96 -26.56 -11.95
C LEU A 344 30.89 -26.52 -13.20
N ALA A 345 31.72 -25.51 -13.33
CA ALA A 345 32.73 -25.41 -14.39
C ALA A 345 33.98 -26.25 -14.08
N GLY A 346 34.35 -26.40 -12.80
CA GLY A 346 35.51 -27.17 -12.34
C GLY A 346 35.50 -28.68 -12.67
N GLY A 347 34.43 -29.19 -13.28
CA GLY A 347 34.37 -30.55 -13.85
C GLY A 347 34.38 -31.71 -12.86
N PHE A 348 34.87 -32.85 -13.34
CA PHE A 348 34.97 -34.11 -12.60
C PHE A 348 36.43 -34.57 -12.54
N VAL A 349 36.80 -35.21 -11.44
CA VAL A 349 38.10 -35.82 -11.19
C VAL A 349 37.89 -37.32 -11.02
N VAL A 350 38.86 -38.12 -11.45
CA VAL A 350 38.84 -39.58 -11.23
C VAL A 350 39.38 -39.84 -9.83
N ASP A 351 38.60 -40.51 -8.99
CA ASP A 351 39.04 -40.90 -7.65
C ASP A 351 40.06 -42.06 -7.73
N LYS A 352 40.71 -42.36 -6.61
CA LYS A 352 41.67 -43.47 -6.47
C LYS A 352 41.08 -44.83 -6.88
N GLU A 353 39.75 -44.96 -6.86
CA GLU A 353 38.99 -46.15 -7.22
C GLU A 353 38.51 -46.14 -8.69
N GLY A 354 38.96 -45.18 -9.51
CA GLY A 354 38.60 -45.08 -10.93
C GLY A 354 37.23 -44.46 -11.21
N GLN A 355 36.49 -44.05 -10.18
CA GLN A 355 35.17 -43.45 -10.32
C GLN A 355 35.26 -41.95 -10.62
N LYS A 356 34.41 -41.46 -11.54
CA LYS A 356 34.30 -40.02 -11.84
C LYS A 356 33.52 -39.32 -10.73
N VAL A 357 34.22 -38.61 -9.86
CA VAL A 357 33.65 -37.80 -8.78
C VAL A 357 33.75 -36.32 -9.09
N ARG A 358 32.83 -35.52 -8.56
CA ARG A 358 32.85 -34.07 -8.78
C ARG A 358 34.11 -33.45 -8.16
N ARG A 359 34.76 -32.49 -8.84
CA ARG A 359 35.87 -31.73 -8.23
C ARG A 359 35.33 -30.92 -7.04
N THR A 360 35.73 -31.28 -5.82
CA THR A 360 35.29 -30.61 -4.59
C THR A 360 36.30 -29.64 -4.00
N ARG A 361 37.56 -29.71 -4.43
CA ARG A 361 38.64 -28.81 -4.02
C ARG A 361 38.89 -27.81 -5.14
N ILE A 362 38.53 -26.56 -4.92
CA ILE A 362 38.60 -25.47 -5.90
C ILE A 362 39.51 -24.38 -5.35
N ASP A 363 40.40 -23.87 -6.19
CA ASP A 363 41.30 -22.78 -5.81
C ASP A 363 40.50 -21.47 -5.65
N VAL A 364 40.83 -20.69 -4.62
CA VAL A 364 40.13 -19.42 -4.32
C VAL A 364 40.20 -18.46 -5.52
N GLU A 365 41.31 -18.50 -6.28
CA GLU A 365 41.49 -17.71 -7.50
C GLU A 365 40.47 -18.03 -8.60
N GLU A 366 40.01 -19.29 -8.71
CA GLU A 366 38.98 -19.65 -9.69
C GLU A 366 37.65 -18.95 -9.39
N PHE A 367 37.32 -18.80 -8.10
CA PHE A 367 36.17 -18.00 -7.69
C PHE A 367 36.41 -16.50 -7.92
N GLY A 368 37.61 -16.00 -7.66
CA GLY A 368 37.97 -14.60 -7.92
C GLY A 368 37.84 -14.21 -9.39
N VAL A 369 38.29 -15.08 -10.31
CA VAL A 369 38.10 -14.88 -11.76
C VAL A 369 36.61 -14.86 -12.13
N GLY A 370 35.83 -15.81 -11.59
CA GLY A 370 34.38 -15.86 -11.83
C GLY A 370 33.65 -14.60 -11.35
N ILE A 371 33.97 -14.11 -10.16
CA ILE A 371 33.41 -12.87 -9.60
C ILE A 371 33.83 -11.66 -10.42
N GLY A 372 35.13 -11.53 -10.74
CA GLY A 372 35.63 -10.42 -11.56
C GLY A 372 34.96 -10.33 -12.92
N MET A 373 34.75 -11.48 -13.59
CA MET A 373 34.02 -11.54 -14.86
C MET A 373 32.55 -11.13 -14.72
N ALA A 374 31.85 -11.59 -13.69
CA ALA A 374 30.43 -11.30 -13.48
C ALA A 374 30.16 -9.88 -12.93
N ALA A 375 31.12 -9.27 -12.26
CA ALA A 375 31.05 -7.91 -11.75
C ALA A 375 31.60 -6.86 -12.75
N GLY A 376 32.18 -7.30 -13.88
CA GLY A 376 32.80 -6.40 -14.87
C GLY A 376 34.07 -5.71 -14.38
N ILE A 377 34.71 -6.23 -13.32
CA ILE A 377 35.91 -5.64 -12.70
C ILE A 377 37.14 -6.06 -13.51
N LYS A 378 37.73 -5.11 -14.24
CA LYS A 378 39.00 -5.29 -14.96
C LYS A 378 40.15 -5.20 -13.97
N GLY A 379 40.71 -6.34 -13.57
CA GLY A 379 41.82 -6.42 -12.60
C GLY A 379 41.74 -7.62 -11.66
N GLY A 380 40.62 -8.35 -11.67
CA GLY A 380 40.38 -9.42 -10.69
C GLY A 380 39.89 -8.86 -9.36
N VAL A 381 39.47 -9.76 -8.47
CA VAL A 381 39.03 -9.42 -7.11
C VAL A 381 40.13 -9.84 -6.16
N GLU A 382 40.45 -9.02 -5.16
CA GLU A 382 41.48 -9.34 -4.17
C GLU A 382 41.14 -10.64 -3.43
N ARG A 383 42.15 -11.47 -3.17
CA ARG A 383 41.95 -12.79 -2.57
C ARG A 383 41.22 -12.72 -1.23
N ASP A 384 41.56 -11.74 -0.39
CA ASP A 384 40.93 -11.56 0.93
C ASP A 384 39.44 -11.20 0.81
N GLU A 385 39.06 -10.43 -0.21
CA GLU A 385 37.66 -10.11 -0.50
C GLU A 385 36.91 -11.35 -0.96
N VAL A 386 37.50 -12.17 -1.85
CA VAL A 386 36.91 -13.44 -2.30
C VAL A 386 36.71 -14.40 -1.12
N GLU A 387 37.71 -14.53 -0.24
CA GLU A 387 37.61 -15.35 0.97
C GLU A 387 36.50 -14.86 1.91
N CYS A 388 36.35 -13.54 2.07
CA CYS A 388 35.27 -12.94 2.86
C CYS A 388 33.87 -13.27 2.28
N LEU A 389 33.69 -13.11 0.97
CA LEU A 389 32.45 -13.45 0.28
C LEU A 389 32.09 -14.93 0.43
N LEU A 390 33.08 -15.82 0.22
CA LEU A 390 32.90 -17.27 0.40
C LEU A 390 32.55 -17.63 1.84
N ALA A 391 33.21 -17.03 2.83
CA ALA A 391 32.93 -17.26 4.24
C ALA A 391 31.49 -16.85 4.60
N ASN A 392 31.03 -15.70 4.10
CA ASN A 392 29.65 -15.23 4.29
C ASN A 392 28.63 -16.20 3.67
N MET A 393 28.91 -16.76 2.49
CA MET A 393 28.03 -17.75 1.85
C MET A 393 27.97 -19.08 2.61
N ILE A 394 29.09 -19.49 3.24
CA ILE A 394 29.12 -20.68 4.11
C ILE A 394 28.31 -20.41 5.38
N TYR A 395 28.55 -19.27 6.03
CA TYR A 395 27.86 -18.87 7.25
C TYR A 395 26.34 -18.79 7.07
N LYS A 396 25.88 -18.18 5.97
CA LYS A 396 24.45 -18.10 5.61
C LYS A 396 23.83 -19.44 5.17
N GLY A 397 24.63 -20.52 5.08
CA GLY A 397 24.16 -21.85 4.67
C GLY A 397 23.90 -22.00 3.17
N PHE A 398 24.23 -20.99 2.36
CA PHE A 398 24.09 -21.02 0.90
C PHE A 398 25.13 -21.91 0.20
N MET A 399 26.23 -22.18 0.90
CA MET A 399 27.33 -23.05 0.47
C MET A 399 27.78 -23.94 1.63
N LYS A 400 28.05 -25.24 1.37
CA LYS A 400 28.54 -26.19 2.37
C LYS A 400 29.97 -26.59 2.07
N GLY A 401 30.89 -26.16 2.93
CA GLY A 401 32.31 -26.44 2.83
C GLY A 401 33.11 -25.67 3.87
N TYR A 402 34.42 -25.66 3.72
CA TYR A 402 35.34 -24.84 4.51
C TYR A 402 36.44 -24.26 3.61
N ILE A 403 37.04 -23.16 4.07
CA ILE A 403 38.16 -22.50 3.40
C ILE A 403 39.46 -22.98 4.05
N SER A 404 40.34 -23.61 3.26
CA SER A 404 41.71 -23.93 3.66
C SER A 404 42.61 -22.77 3.24
N ARG A 405 42.88 -21.85 4.17
CA ARG A 405 43.71 -20.67 3.92
C ARG A 405 45.15 -21.02 3.56
N GLU A 406 45.72 -22.01 4.26
CA GLU A 406 47.10 -22.48 4.04
C GLU A 406 47.33 -22.96 2.60
N HIS A 407 46.33 -23.64 2.01
CA HIS A 407 46.43 -24.16 0.65
C HIS A 407 45.74 -23.28 -0.42
N GLY A 408 45.12 -22.16 -0.02
CA GLY A 408 44.35 -21.30 -0.93
C GLY A 408 43.18 -22.00 -1.62
N LYS A 409 42.54 -22.95 -0.93
CA LYS A 409 41.49 -23.81 -1.51
C LYS A 409 40.20 -23.77 -0.71
N VAL A 410 39.08 -23.80 -1.42
CA VAL A 410 37.76 -24.08 -0.85
C VAL A 410 37.47 -25.56 -1.00
N VAL A 411 37.15 -26.24 0.11
CA VAL A 411 36.79 -27.65 0.13
C VAL A 411 35.29 -27.76 0.34
N LEU A 412 34.58 -28.16 -0.72
CA LEU A 412 33.13 -28.27 -0.76
C LEU A 412 32.65 -29.69 -0.44
N SER A 413 31.43 -29.82 0.07
CA SER A 413 30.85 -31.10 0.48
C SER A 413 30.70 -32.09 -0.69
N MET A 414 31.19 -33.33 -0.50
CA MET A 414 31.15 -34.40 -1.51
C MET A 414 29.76 -35.02 -1.75
N LYS A 415 28.82 -34.92 -0.79
CA LYS A 415 27.52 -35.62 -0.84
C LYS A 415 26.46 -34.91 -1.71
N GLY A 416 26.87 -34.24 -2.79
CA GLY A 416 25.94 -33.55 -3.71
C GLY A 416 25.20 -32.33 -3.12
N ASN A 417 25.51 -31.94 -1.88
CA ASN A 417 24.85 -30.84 -1.16
C ASN A 417 25.76 -29.62 -0.95
N ALA A 418 26.77 -29.44 -1.82
CA ALA A 418 27.69 -28.30 -1.75
C ALA A 418 26.96 -26.96 -1.86
N PHE A 419 25.85 -26.92 -2.61
CA PHE A 419 24.95 -25.78 -2.70
C PHE A 419 23.53 -26.29 -2.43
N PRO A 420 23.03 -26.16 -1.19
CA PRO A 420 21.67 -26.57 -0.85
C PRO A 420 20.63 -25.90 -1.74
N GLY A 421 19.51 -26.58 -1.97
CA GLY A 421 18.36 -25.95 -2.62
C GLY A 421 17.94 -24.70 -1.85
N THR A 422 17.60 -23.63 -2.56
CA THR A 422 17.18 -22.37 -1.94
C THR A 422 15.81 -22.48 -1.26
N GLY A 423 15.10 -23.60 -1.45
CA GLY A 423 13.76 -23.83 -0.86
C GLY A 423 12.68 -22.92 -1.44
N ILE A 424 12.98 -22.32 -2.60
CA ILE A 424 12.09 -21.47 -3.42
C ILE A 424 11.70 -22.29 -4.65
#